data_AF-A0A6J4NG35-F1
#
_entry.id   AF-A0A6J4NG35-F1
#
_cell.length_a   1.000
_cell.length_b   1.000
_cell.length_c   1.000
_cell.angle_alpha   90.00
_cell.angle_beta   90.00
_cell.angle_gamma   90.00
#
_symmetry.space_group_name_H-M   'P 1'
#
loop_
_entity.id
_entity.type
_entity.pdbx_description
1 polymer ?
#
loop_
_entity_poly.entity_id
_entity_poly.type
_entity_poly.pdbx_seq_one_letter_code
_entity_poly.pdbx_strand_id
1 'polypeptide(L)'
;GGPVFDSEGRVIGLHGQGEFGFAQTSSGEVAPIKTGFNAAVPINTFIAKLVAAGINKSELKVDNTPPTGGPVSTANPQDAQAYYFRGLSLLDQGDAWEAIADFNRSLAFKPKYTPELYFNIGNARTFITAGLPQLEPTRGSTAIQAYTLAIEANPGFADAYYNRALAYLDNKDQPKAIADFQKAAELYKQGGRTSAYQDALNRIKQLQ
;
A
#
# COMPACT_ATOMS: atom_id res chain seq x y z
N GLY A 1 1.58 4.67 16.13
CA GLY A 1 1.21 3.80 15.01
C GLY A 1 1.65 2.39 15.30
N GLY A 2 1.54 1.49 14.31
CA GLY A 2 1.94 0.08 14.46
C GLY A 2 3.46 -0.15 14.41
N PRO A 3 3.93 -1.34 14.80
CA PRO A 3 5.32 -1.72 14.70
C PRO A 3 5.79 -1.84 13.24
N VAL A 4 7.04 -1.47 12.99
CA VAL A 4 7.77 -1.70 11.75
C VAL A 4 8.73 -2.85 12.01
N PHE A 5 8.66 -3.88 11.17
CA PHE A 5 9.49 -5.07 11.31
C PHE A 5 10.58 -5.12 10.24
N ASP A 6 11.72 -5.71 10.57
CA ASP A 6 12.69 -6.14 9.56
C ASP A 6 12.34 -7.52 8.97
N SER A 7 13.20 -8.02 8.08
CA SER A 7 13.02 -9.31 7.42
C SER A 7 13.08 -10.52 8.36
N GLU A 8 13.55 -10.34 9.59
CA GLU A 8 13.64 -11.38 10.62
C GLU A 8 12.48 -11.27 11.63
N GLY A 9 11.53 -10.36 11.39
CA GLY A 9 10.36 -10.16 12.24
C GLY A 9 10.66 -9.37 13.52
N ARG A 10 11.80 -8.68 13.60
CA ARG A 10 12.17 -7.86 14.76
C ARG A 10 11.61 -6.46 14.61
N VAL A 11 11.13 -5.87 15.70
CA VAL A 11 10.64 -4.49 15.69
C VAL A 11 11.83 -3.54 15.57
N ILE A 12 11.95 -2.85 14.43
CA ILE A 12 13.02 -1.88 14.14
C ILE A 12 12.55 -0.43 14.18
N GLY A 13 11.23 -0.22 14.28
CA GLY A 13 10.65 1.10 14.48
C GLY A 13 9.18 1.03 14.84
N LEU A 14 8.60 2.18 15.13
CA LEU A 14 7.17 2.37 15.29
C LEU A 14 6.72 3.43 14.30
N HIS A 15 5.63 3.19 13.57
CA HIS A 15 5.01 4.26 12.79
C HIS A 15 4.59 5.39 13.74
N GLY A 16 5.17 6.56 13.56
CA GLY A 16 4.87 7.80 14.27
C GLY A 16 3.73 8.55 13.61
N GLN A 17 3.83 9.88 13.58
CA GLN A 17 2.80 10.74 13.01
C GLN A 17 2.70 10.50 11.50
N GLY A 18 1.47 10.30 11.03
CA GLY A 18 1.17 10.28 9.60
C GLY A 18 1.45 11.63 8.99
N GLU A 19 2.03 11.66 7.80
CA GLU A 19 2.00 12.86 6.99
C GLU A 19 0.56 13.10 6.52
N PHE A 20 0.15 14.35 6.58
CA PHE A 20 -1.15 14.79 6.12
C PHE A 20 -0.94 15.75 4.94
N GLY A 21 -1.60 15.43 3.83
CA GLY A 21 -1.81 16.34 2.73
C GLY A 21 -3.18 16.97 2.85
N PHE A 22 -3.53 17.83 1.92
CA PHE A 22 -4.86 18.42 1.83
C PHE A 22 -5.46 18.08 0.47
N ALA A 23 -6.67 17.53 0.45
CA ALA A 23 -7.41 17.27 -0.77
C ALA A 23 -8.75 18.00 -0.72
N GLN A 24 -9.16 18.51 -1.88
CA GLN A 24 -10.46 19.12 -2.03
C GLN A 24 -11.53 18.02 -2.18
N THR A 25 -12.53 18.04 -1.31
CA THR A 25 -13.68 17.15 -1.39
C THR A 25 -14.54 17.52 -2.59
N SER A 26 -15.47 16.63 -2.96
CA SER A 26 -16.47 16.91 -3.99
C SER A 26 -17.41 18.08 -3.63
N SER A 27 -17.47 18.50 -2.36
CA SER A 27 -18.18 19.70 -1.91
C SER A 27 -17.36 20.99 -1.99
N GLY A 28 -16.09 20.92 -2.43
CA GLY A 28 -15.18 22.06 -2.50
C GLY A 28 -14.41 22.35 -1.21
N GLU A 29 -14.66 21.60 -0.14
CA GLU A 29 -14.00 21.75 1.17
C GLU A 29 -12.60 21.16 1.13
N VAL A 30 -11.62 21.82 1.76
CA VAL A 30 -10.24 21.31 1.84
C VAL A 30 -10.11 20.47 3.11
N ALA A 31 -10.01 19.16 2.96
CA ALA A 31 -9.90 18.22 4.07
C ALA A 31 -8.47 17.66 4.18
N PRO A 32 -7.93 17.50 5.41
CA PRO A 32 -6.67 16.80 5.59
C PRO A 32 -6.85 15.32 5.21
N ILE A 33 -6.04 14.86 4.26
CA ILE A 33 -5.97 13.45 3.88
C ILE A 33 -4.66 12.86 4.36
N LYS A 34 -4.71 11.63 4.88
CA LYS A 34 -3.49 10.91 5.19
C LYS A 34 -2.86 10.47 3.86
N THR A 35 -1.63 10.91 3.59
CA THR A 35 -0.94 10.61 2.31
C THR A 35 -0.45 9.16 2.24
N GLY A 36 -0.62 8.39 3.30
CA GLY A 36 -0.08 7.03 3.44
C GLY A 36 1.31 7.02 4.07
N PHE A 37 2.03 8.14 4.05
CA PHE A 37 3.33 8.27 4.70
C PHE A 37 3.18 8.44 6.21
N ASN A 38 4.09 7.85 6.98
CA ASN A 38 4.18 8.05 8.43
C ASN A 38 5.66 8.18 8.78
N ALA A 39 6.03 9.21 9.55
CA ALA A 39 7.37 9.31 10.10
C ALA A 39 7.62 8.11 11.02
N ALA A 40 8.62 7.27 10.77
CA ALA A 40 8.97 6.19 11.69
C ALA A 40 9.78 6.74 12.86
N VAL A 41 9.47 6.30 14.08
CA VAL A 41 10.36 6.46 15.24
C VAL A 41 11.26 5.23 15.28
N PRO A 42 12.58 5.36 15.05
CA PRO A 42 13.50 4.24 15.15
C PRO A 42 13.43 3.57 16.53
N ILE A 43 13.50 2.23 16.58
CA ILE A 43 13.28 1.51 17.84
C ILE A 43 14.31 1.88 18.92
N ASN A 44 15.55 2.20 18.54
CA ASN A 44 16.58 2.68 19.45
C ASN A 44 16.20 4.03 20.10
N THR A 45 15.58 4.93 19.34
CA THR A 45 15.07 6.22 19.82
C THR A 45 13.91 6.02 20.77
N PHE A 46 13.01 5.08 20.46
CA PHE A 46 11.92 4.71 21.34
C PHE A 46 12.43 4.11 22.66
N ILE A 47 13.36 3.14 22.60
CA ILE A 47 13.96 2.49 23.77
C ILE A 47 14.65 3.51 24.69
N ALA A 48 15.37 4.49 24.13
CA ALA A 48 16.00 5.55 24.90
C ALA A 48 14.99 6.40 25.70
N LYS A 49 13.75 6.51 25.24
CA LYS A 49 12.67 7.26 25.90
C LYS A 49 11.83 6.43 26.88
N LEU A 50 12.01 5.10 26.94
CA LEU A 50 11.25 4.21 27.83
C LEU A 50 11.41 4.57 29.32
N VAL A 51 12.59 5.04 29.72
CA VAL A 51 12.87 5.47 31.09
C VAL A 51 11.93 6.61 31.51
N ALA A 52 11.64 7.55 30.59
CA ALA A 52 10.71 8.64 30.84
C ALA A 52 9.23 8.18 30.89
N ALA A 53 8.92 7.01 30.32
CA ALA A 53 7.60 6.39 30.33
C ALA A 53 7.43 5.37 31.47
N GLY A 54 8.43 5.22 32.36
CA GLY A 54 8.38 4.26 33.46
C GLY A 54 8.49 2.79 33.05
N ILE A 55 8.89 2.50 31.80
CA ILE A 55 9.06 1.14 31.30
C ILE A 55 10.51 0.69 31.54
N ASN A 56 10.67 -0.45 32.21
CA ASN A 56 11.99 -0.98 32.50
C ASN A 56 12.57 -1.70 31.28
N LYS A 57 13.74 -1.24 30.80
CA LYS A 57 14.43 -1.83 29.66
C LYS A 57 14.74 -3.32 29.85
N SER A 58 14.93 -3.80 31.09
CA SER A 58 15.22 -5.21 31.35
C SER A 58 14.05 -6.15 31.02
N GLU A 59 12.83 -5.63 30.85
CA GLU A 59 11.67 -6.41 30.44
C GLU A 59 11.63 -6.65 28.93
N LEU A 60 12.50 -5.99 28.17
CA LEU A 60 12.58 -6.13 26.72
C LEU A 60 13.62 -7.18 26.30
N LYS A 61 13.18 -8.11 25.45
CA LYS A 61 14.10 -8.96 24.69
C LYS A 61 14.71 -8.15 23.54
N VAL A 62 15.98 -7.78 23.68
CA VAL A 62 16.72 -7.04 22.64
C VAL A 62 17.58 -8.01 21.86
N ASP A 63 17.33 -8.10 20.56
CA ASP A 63 18.17 -8.81 19.61
C ASP A 63 19.05 -7.81 18.84
N ASN A 64 20.36 -7.90 19.05
CA ASN A 64 21.36 -7.05 18.40
C ASN A 64 22.17 -7.80 17.33
N THR A 65 21.76 -9.02 16.97
CA THR A 65 22.42 -9.77 15.90
C THR A 65 22.29 -8.99 14.60
N PRO A 66 23.36 -8.80 13.82
CA PRO A 66 23.21 -8.20 12.49
C PRO A 66 22.25 -9.06 11.67
N PRO A 67 21.28 -8.46 10.95
CA PRO A 67 20.41 -9.23 10.08
C PRO A 67 21.28 -10.02 9.09
N THR A 68 20.91 -11.28 8.90
CA THR A 68 21.63 -12.22 8.03
C THR A 68 21.60 -11.79 6.56
N GLY A 69 20.64 -10.95 6.18
CA GLY A 69 20.60 -10.22 4.93
C GLY A 69 20.90 -8.73 5.10
N GLY A 70 21.77 -8.19 4.26
CA GLY A 70 21.87 -6.74 4.11
C GLY A 70 20.57 -6.14 3.55
N PRO A 71 20.39 -4.80 3.63
CA PRO A 71 19.28 -4.16 2.94
C PRO A 71 19.31 -4.53 1.46
N VAL A 72 18.12 -4.76 0.88
CA VAL A 72 18.00 -5.11 -0.53
C VAL A 72 18.56 -3.94 -1.35
N SER A 73 19.62 -4.19 -2.12
CA SER A 73 20.22 -3.18 -2.98
C SER A 73 19.31 -2.90 -4.18
N THR A 74 18.80 -1.67 -4.27
CA THR A 74 17.97 -1.23 -5.39
C THR A 74 18.80 -0.56 -6.49
N ALA A 75 20.08 -0.24 -6.28
CA ALA A 75 20.90 0.43 -7.29
C ALA A 75 21.13 -0.46 -8.55
N ASN A 76 21.27 -1.76 -8.36
CA ASN A 76 21.46 -2.75 -9.44
C ASN A 76 20.70 -4.05 -9.10
N PRO A 77 19.38 -4.12 -9.37
CA PRO A 77 18.58 -5.28 -9.01
C PRO A 77 18.91 -6.50 -9.87
N GLN A 78 19.12 -7.63 -9.20
CA GLN A 78 19.49 -8.91 -9.86
C GLN A 78 18.54 -10.06 -9.53
N ASP A 79 17.52 -9.80 -8.71
CA ASP A 79 16.52 -10.80 -8.31
C ASP A 79 15.13 -10.17 -8.18
N ALA A 80 14.11 -11.02 -8.00
CA ALA A 80 12.72 -10.60 -7.86
C ALA A 80 12.53 -9.57 -6.74
N GLN A 81 13.18 -9.78 -5.59
CA GLN A 81 12.99 -8.96 -4.40
C GLN A 81 13.56 -7.55 -4.62
N ALA A 82 14.74 -7.44 -5.24
CA ALA A 82 15.38 -6.18 -5.58
C ALA A 82 14.58 -5.38 -6.61
N TYR A 83 14.06 -6.05 -7.65
CA TYR A 83 13.15 -5.41 -8.60
C TYR A 83 11.85 -4.93 -7.93
N TYR A 84 11.25 -5.74 -7.06
CA TYR A 84 10.06 -5.34 -6.32
C TYR A 84 10.29 -4.10 -5.44
N PHE A 85 11.35 -4.10 -4.63
CA PHE A 85 11.64 -2.96 -3.75
C PHE A 85 12.06 -1.71 -4.51
N ARG A 86 12.77 -1.84 -5.63
CA ARG A 86 13.06 -0.69 -6.49
C ARG A 86 11.79 -0.15 -7.13
N GLY A 87 10.88 -1.02 -7.58
CA GLY A 87 9.58 -0.62 -8.11
C GLY A 87 8.74 0.16 -7.09
N LEU A 88 8.73 -0.26 -5.81
CA LEU A 88 8.09 0.50 -4.73
C LEU A 88 8.72 1.89 -4.57
N SER A 89 10.06 1.95 -4.52
CA SER A 89 10.80 3.20 -4.37
C SER A 89 10.56 4.17 -5.54
N LEU A 90 10.46 3.66 -6.78
CA LEU A 90 10.11 4.44 -7.96
C LEU A 90 8.67 4.96 -7.90
N LEU A 91 7.73 4.11 -7.46
CA LEU A 91 6.33 4.52 -7.29
C LEU A 91 6.20 5.64 -6.24
N ASP A 92 6.94 5.55 -5.13
CA ASP A 92 6.99 6.60 -4.11
C ASP A 92 7.57 7.93 -4.63
N GLN A 93 8.46 7.86 -5.63
CA GLN A 93 9.02 9.03 -6.32
C GLN A 93 8.08 9.59 -7.41
N GLY A 94 7.00 8.90 -7.73
CA GLY A 94 6.06 9.25 -8.81
C GLY A 94 6.45 8.69 -10.18
N ASP A 95 7.54 7.93 -10.28
CA ASP A 95 8.04 7.29 -11.51
C ASP A 95 7.26 5.99 -11.79
N ALA A 96 5.95 6.13 -12.01
CA ALA A 96 5.02 5.01 -12.05
C ALA A 96 5.27 4.06 -13.25
N TRP A 97 5.76 4.55 -14.38
CA TRP A 97 6.08 3.70 -15.55
C TRP A 97 7.28 2.80 -15.28
N GLU A 98 8.32 3.37 -14.69
CA GLU A 98 9.53 2.68 -14.27
C GLU A 98 9.22 1.68 -13.16
N ALA A 99 8.34 2.05 -12.21
CA ALA A 99 7.84 1.15 -11.18
C ALA A 99 7.16 -0.09 -11.77
N ILE A 100 6.25 0.10 -12.74
CA ILE A 100 5.58 -1.01 -13.45
C ILE A 100 6.59 -1.89 -14.18
N ALA A 101 7.59 -1.30 -14.83
CA ALA A 101 8.62 -2.06 -15.53
C ALA A 101 9.38 -2.97 -14.55
N ASP A 102 9.72 -2.48 -13.36
CA ASP A 102 10.39 -3.26 -12.34
C ASP A 102 9.49 -4.30 -11.67
N PHE A 103 8.23 -3.99 -11.40
CA PHE A 103 7.27 -5.00 -10.95
C PHE A 103 7.14 -6.14 -11.95
N ASN A 104 7.07 -5.84 -13.25
CA ASN A 104 7.04 -6.87 -14.30
C ASN A 104 8.33 -7.70 -14.36
N ARG A 105 9.50 -7.08 -14.18
CA ARG A 105 10.76 -7.83 -14.05
C ARG A 105 10.75 -8.74 -12.83
N SER A 106 10.26 -8.26 -11.68
CA SER A 106 10.10 -9.08 -10.49
C SER A 106 9.20 -10.31 -10.75
N LEU A 107 8.05 -10.10 -11.41
CA LEU A 107 7.18 -11.21 -11.84
C LEU A 107 7.90 -12.19 -12.77
N ALA A 108 8.74 -11.72 -13.69
CA ALA A 108 9.48 -12.61 -14.60
C ALA A 108 10.47 -13.52 -13.85
N PHE A 109 11.07 -13.05 -12.75
CA PHE A 109 11.95 -13.86 -11.91
C PHE A 109 11.18 -14.87 -11.06
N LYS A 110 10.04 -14.47 -10.48
CA LYS A 110 9.18 -15.32 -9.66
C LYS A 110 7.73 -15.21 -10.14
N PRO A 111 7.34 -15.97 -11.18
CA PRO A 111 6.06 -15.82 -11.87
C PRO A 111 4.82 -16.28 -11.07
N LYS A 112 4.98 -16.65 -9.80
CA LYS A 112 3.87 -17.11 -8.96
C LYS A 112 3.50 -16.10 -7.87
N TYR A 113 2.27 -15.60 -7.99
CA TYR A 113 1.35 -15.16 -6.94
C TYR A 113 1.93 -14.27 -5.84
N THR A 114 2.30 -13.05 -6.21
CA THR A 114 2.41 -11.95 -5.24
C THR A 114 1.21 -11.03 -5.44
N PRO A 115 0.08 -11.26 -4.75
CA PRO A 115 -1.08 -10.37 -4.83
C PRO A 115 -0.69 -8.92 -4.60
N GLU A 116 0.29 -8.66 -3.72
CA GLU A 116 0.87 -7.34 -3.45
C GLU A 116 1.52 -6.71 -4.68
N LEU A 117 2.19 -7.50 -5.50
CA LEU A 117 2.84 -6.99 -6.71
C LEU A 117 1.78 -6.58 -7.74
N TYR A 118 0.77 -7.42 -7.99
CA TYR A 118 -0.35 -7.03 -8.86
C TYR A 118 -1.11 -5.82 -8.33
N PHE A 119 -1.30 -5.73 -7.01
CA PHE A 119 -1.90 -4.58 -6.36
C PHE A 119 -1.06 -3.30 -6.58
N ASN A 120 0.27 -3.39 -6.45
CA ASN A 120 1.16 -2.25 -6.66
C ASN A 120 1.25 -1.83 -8.14
N ILE A 121 1.16 -2.77 -9.08
CA ILE A 121 0.96 -2.43 -10.50
C ILE A 121 -0.36 -1.67 -10.67
N GLY A 122 -1.44 -2.12 -10.03
CA GLY A 122 -2.72 -1.41 -10.03
C GLY A 122 -2.60 0.02 -9.51
N ASN A 123 -1.92 0.21 -8.38
CA ASN A 123 -1.70 1.54 -7.79
C ASN A 123 -0.89 2.45 -8.74
N ALA A 124 0.19 1.93 -9.33
CA ALA A 124 1.00 2.65 -10.30
C ALA A 124 0.18 3.06 -11.54
N ARG A 125 -0.71 2.19 -12.02
CA ARG A 125 -1.63 2.50 -13.12
C ARG A 125 -2.64 3.57 -12.75
N THR A 126 -3.23 3.51 -11.56
CA THR A 126 -4.14 4.55 -11.04
C THR A 126 -3.43 5.91 -10.99
N PHE A 127 -2.17 5.94 -10.54
CA PHE A 127 -1.36 7.17 -10.51
C PHE A 127 -1.17 7.78 -11.90
N ILE A 128 -0.85 6.96 -12.90
CA ILE A 128 -0.71 7.39 -14.30
C ILE A 128 -2.02 7.98 -14.83
N THR A 129 -3.15 7.29 -14.62
CA THR A 129 -4.45 7.72 -15.15
C THR A 129 -4.97 8.98 -14.47
N ALA A 130 -4.70 9.17 -13.18
CA ALA A 130 -5.09 10.37 -12.45
C ALA A 130 -4.30 11.62 -12.87
N GLY A 131 -3.03 11.46 -13.28
CA GLY A 131 -2.17 12.57 -13.71
C GLY A 131 -2.30 12.96 -15.19
N LEU A 132 -2.68 12.02 -16.07
CA LEU A 132 -2.69 12.22 -17.52
C LEU A 132 -3.87 11.49 -18.18
N PRO A 133 -5.08 12.09 -18.21
CA PRO A 133 -6.29 11.47 -18.77
C PRO A 133 -6.21 11.07 -20.25
N GLN A 134 -5.21 11.59 -20.97
CA GLN A 134 -5.02 11.43 -22.42
C GLN A 134 -3.96 10.38 -22.78
N LEU A 135 -3.31 9.74 -21.80
CA LEU A 135 -2.42 8.63 -22.10
C LEU A 135 -3.24 7.39 -22.47
N GLU A 136 -3.14 7.03 -23.75
CA GLU A 136 -3.70 5.83 -24.35
C GLU A 136 -3.52 4.57 -23.46
N PRO A 137 -4.51 3.65 -23.40
CA PRO A 137 -4.42 2.36 -22.71
C PRO A 137 -3.33 1.42 -23.26
N THR A 138 -2.54 1.86 -24.24
CA THR A 138 -1.77 1.03 -25.16
C THR A 138 -0.48 0.44 -24.57
N ARG A 139 -0.12 0.79 -23.32
CA ARG A 139 1.07 0.22 -22.65
C ARG A 139 0.74 -0.74 -21.51
N GLY A 140 -0.16 -1.70 -21.70
CA GLY A 140 -0.33 -2.87 -20.82
C GLY A 140 -1.66 -2.93 -20.05
N SER A 141 -1.71 -3.77 -19.00
CA SER A 141 -2.93 -4.01 -18.22
C SER A 141 -3.44 -2.75 -17.52
N THR A 142 -4.77 -2.55 -17.51
CA THR A 142 -5.42 -1.44 -16.80
C THR A 142 -5.30 -1.62 -15.28
N ALA A 143 -5.53 -0.55 -14.51
CA ALA A 143 -5.60 -0.64 -13.05
C ALA A 143 -6.60 -1.71 -12.59
N ILE A 144 -7.79 -1.74 -13.20
CA ILE A 144 -8.84 -2.74 -12.94
C ILE A 144 -8.33 -4.17 -13.18
N GLN A 145 -7.62 -4.41 -14.28
CA GLN A 145 -7.08 -5.73 -14.59
C GLN A 145 -6.00 -6.14 -13.59
N ALA A 146 -5.11 -5.22 -13.22
CA ALA A 146 -4.07 -5.48 -12.21
C ALA A 146 -4.68 -5.80 -10.83
N TYR A 147 -5.68 -5.03 -10.37
CA TYR A 147 -6.38 -5.36 -9.12
C TYR A 147 -7.16 -6.68 -9.21
N THR A 148 -7.71 -7.02 -10.39
CA THR A 148 -8.37 -8.30 -10.59
C THR A 148 -7.40 -9.46 -10.44
N LEU A 149 -6.19 -9.37 -11.00
CA LEU A 149 -5.14 -10.37 -10.78
C LEU A 149 -4.71 -10.46 -9.31
N ALA A 150 -4.67 -9.33 -8.58
CA ALA A 150 -4.40 -9.33 -7.14
C ALA A 150 -5.49 -10.07 -6.35
N ILE A 151 -6.76 -9.87 -6.71
CA ILE A 151 -7.93 -10.53 -6.11
C ILE A 151 -7.97 -12.03 -6.45
N GLU A 152 -7.65 -12.40 -7.69
CA GLU A 152 -7.54 -13.80 -8.10
C GLU A 152 -6.43 -14.53 -7.34
N ALA A 153 -5.30 -13.85 -7.09
CA ALA A 153 -4.21 -14.39 -6.30
C ALA A 153 -4.53 -14.44 -4.79
N ASN A 154 -5.32 -13.49 -4.27
CA ASN A 154 -5.78 -13.48 -2.89
C ASN A 154 -7.21 -12.92 -2.77
N PRO A 155 -8.24 -13.79 -2.71
CA PRO A 155 -9.63 -13.36 -2.54
C PRO A 155 -9.94 -12.65 -1.22
N GLY A 156 -9.03 -12.70 -0.24
CA GLY A 156 -9.13 -11.97 1.02
C GLY A 156 -8.51 -10.57 0.98
N PHE A 157 -8.02 -10.12 -0.19
CA PHE A 157 -7.29 -8.85 -0.30
C PHE A 157 -8.23 -7.64 -0.36
N ALA A 158 -8.73 -7.22 0.81
CA ALA A 158 -9.71 -6.15 0.95
C ALA A 158 -9.33 -4.84 0.24
N ASP A 159 -8.05 -4.44 0.32
CA ASP A 159 -7.56 -3.21 -0.33
C ASP A 159 -7.61 -3.29 -1.85
N ALA A 160 -7.41 -4.48 -2.44
CA ALA A 160 -7.52 -4.67 -3.88
C ALA A 160 -8.97 -4.50 -4.38
N TYR A 161 -9.96 -4.98 -3.63
CA TYR A 161 -11.37 -4.70 -3.91
C TYR A 161 -11.67 -3.21 -3.80
N TYR A 162 -11.23 -2.56 -2.71
CA TYR A 162 -11.48 -1.14 -2.50
C TYR A 162 -10.87 -0.28 -3.63
N ASN A 163 -9.62 -0.53 -4.02
CA ASN A 163 -8.98 0.23 -5.09
C ASN A 163 -9.54 -0.09 -6.48
N ARG A 164 -10.00 -1.33 -6.72
CA ARG A 164 -10.71 -1.67 -7.95
C ARG A 164 -12.06 -0.95 -8.03
N ALA A 165 -12.76 -0.78 -6.91
CA ALA A 165 -13.99 0.00 -6.86
C ALA A 165 -13.76 1.47 -7.25
N LEU A 166 -12.69 2.09 -6.74
CA LEU A 166 -12.29 3.44 -7.15
C LEU A 166 -12.01 3.52 -8.65
N ALA A 167 -11.25 2.56 -9.20
CA ALA A 167 -10.97 2.52 -10.63
C ALA A 167 -12.24 2.30 -11.48
N TYR A 168 -13.24 1.57 -10.97
CA TYR A 168 -14.55 1.46 -11.61
C TYR A 168 -15.31 2.80 -11.59
N LEU A 169 -15.23 3.59 -10.51
CA LEU A 169 -15.83 4.93 -10.47
C LEU A 169 -15.19 5.90 -11.47
N ASP A 170 -13.87 5.85 -11.62
CA ASP A 170 -13.16 6.65 -12.62
C ASP A 170 -13.66 6.31 -14.03
N ASN A 171 -13.91 5.02 -14.28
CA ASN A 171 -14.52 4.50 -15.50
C ASN A 171 -16.05 4.63 -15.58
N LYS A 172 -16.69 5.31 -14.62
CA LYS A 172 -18.14 5.53 -14.55
C LYS A 172 -18.99 4.24 -14.42
N ASP A 173 -18.39 3.14 -13.98
CA ASP A 173 -19.07 1.87 -13.70
C ASP A 173 -19.45 1.77 -12.21
N GLN A 174 -20.42 2.60 -11.81
CA GLN A 174 -20.90 2.70 -10.44
C GLN A 174 -21.45 1.38 -9.86
N PRO A 175 -22.22 0.55 -10.60
CA PRO A 175 -22.69 -0.73 -10.08
C PRO A 175 -21.56 -1.67 -9.67
N LYS A 176 -20.50 -1.79 -10.48
CA LYS A 176 -19.33 -2.61 -10.11
C LYS A 176 -18.55 -2.02 -8.94
N ALA A 177 -18.43 -0.69 -8.87
CA ALA A 177 -17.81 -0.03 -7.74
C ALA A 177 -18.52 -0.33 -6.42
N ILE A 178 -19.86 -0.25 -6.39
CA ILE A 178 -20.65 -0.58 -5.18
C ILE A 178 -20.41 -2.03 -4.76
N ALA A 179 -20.43 -2.98 -5.70
CA ALA A 179 -20.20 -4.39 -5.40
C ALA A 179 -18.81 -4.64 -4.78
N ASP A 180 -17.77 -4.01 -5.34
CA ASP A 180 -16.41 -4.14 -4.81
C ASP A 180 -16.24 -3.44 -3.46
N PHE A 181 -16.84 -2.26 -3.24
CA PHE A 181 -16.83 -1.64 -1.91
C PHE A 181 -17.56 -2.48 -0.87
N GLN A 182 -18.66 -3.14 -1.22
CA GLN A 182 -19.36 -4.06 -0.32
C GLN A 182 -18.45 -5.23 0.08
N LYS A 183 -17.72 -5.81 -0.89
CA LYS A 183 -16.79 -6.89 -0.61
C LYS A 183 -15.60 -6.43 0.25
N ALA A 184 -15.05 -5.26 -0.04
CA ALA A 184 -14.00 -4.65 0.77
C ALA A 184 -14.46 -4.41 2.22
N ALA A 185 -15.67 -3.86 2.41
CA ALA A 185 -16.26 -3.64 3.71
C ALA A 185 -16.42 -4.95 4.51
N GLU A 186 -16.91 -6.01 3.88
CA GLU A 186 -17.02 -7.33 4.49
C GLU A 186 -15.67 -7.83 5.01
N LEU A 187 -14.64 -7.79 4.18
CA LEU A 187 -13.29 -8.25 4.50
C LEU A 187 -12.61 -7.37 5.57
N TYR A 188 -12.76 -6.04 5.50
CA TYR A 188 -12.25 -5.13 6.53
C TYR A 188 -12.89 -5.40 7.89
N LYS A 189 -14.20 -5.68 7.93
CA LYS A 189 -14.89 -6.06 9.16
C LYS A 189 -14.35 -7.36 9.73
N GLN A 190 -14.15 -8.38 8.89
CA GLN A 190 -13.56 -9.66 9.31
C GLN A 190 -12.13 -9.49 9.84
N GLY A 191 -11.35 -8.59 9.24
CA GLY A 191 -9.99 -8.26 9.68
C GLY A 191 -9.89 -7.23 10.82
N GLY A 192 -11.01 -6.80 11.41
CA GLY A 192 -11.02 -5.80 12.50
C GLY A 192 -10.58 -4.39 12.09
N ARG A 193 -10.52 -4.08 10.78
CA ARG A 193 -10.11 -2.77 10.24
C ARG A 193 -11.29 -1.78 10.25
N THR A 194 -11.73 -1.38 11.44
CA THR A 194 -12.96 -0.58 11.64
C THR A 194 -13.01 0.72 10.85
N SER A 195 -11.91 1.47 10.76
CA SER A 195 -11.90 2.74 10.00
C SER A 195 -12.08 2.51 8.49
N ALA A 196 -11.39 1.51 7.92
CA ALA A 196 -11.52 1.17 6.51
C ALA A 196 -12.91 0.59 6.18
N TYR A 197 -13.47 -0.19 7.10
CA TYR A 197 -14.85 -0.66 7.00
C TYR A 197 -15.86 0.50 6.94
N GLN A 198 -15.76 1.48 7.84
CA GLN A 198 -16.66 2.64 7.85
C GLN A 198 -16.50 3.50 6.60
N ASP A 199 -15.26 3.69 6.13
CA ASP A 199 -15.01 4.42 4.90
C ASP A 199 -15.65 3.74 3.69
N ALA A 200 -15.50 2.42 3.53
CA ALA A 200 -16.16 1.67 2.46
C ALA A 200 -17.70 1.78 2.50
N LEU A 201 -18.31 1.76 3.70
CA LEU A 201 -19.76 1.99 3.85
C LEU A 201 -20.18 3.41 3.45
N ASN A 202 -19.38 4.41 3.80
CA ASN A 202 -19.65 5.80 3.40
C ASN A 202 -19.57 5.96 1.88
N ARG A 203 -18.59 5.32 1.22
CA ARG A 203 -18.50 5.28 -0.25
C ARG A 203 -19.75 4.67 -0.88
N ILE A 204 -20.22 3.52 -0.37
CA ILE A 204 -21.45 2.87 -0.86
C ILE A 204 -22.64 3.82 -0.72
N LYS A 205 -22.80 4.46 0.44
CA LYS A 205 -23.91 5.39 0.71
C LYS A 205 -23.90 6.62 -0.21
N GLN A 206 -22.72 7.12 -0.58
CA GLN A 206 -22.58 8.26 -1.50
C GLN A 206 -22.94 7.92 -2.95
N LEU A 207 -22.93 6.63 -3.30
CA LEU A 207 -23.21 6.12 -4.64
C LEU A 207 -24.64 5.57 -4.77
N GLN A 208 -25.52 5.82 -3.80
CA GLN A 208 -26.93 5.42 -3.80
C GLN A 208 -27.81 6.67 -3.84
#